data_AF-A0A957SCW4-F1
#
_entry.id   AF-A0A957SCW4-F1
#
_cell.length_a   1.000
_cell.length_b   1.000
_cell.length_c   1.000
_cell.angle_alpha   90.00
_cell.angle_beta   90.00
_cell.angle_gamma   90.00
#
_symmetry.space_group_name_H-M   'P 1'
#
loop_
_entity.id
_entity.type
_entity.pdbx_description
1 polymer ?
#
loop_
_entity_poly.entity_id
_entity_poly.type
_entity_poly.pdbx_seq_one_letter_code
_entity_poly.pdbx_strand_id
1 'polypeptide(L)'
;PPALAQQSIQSVSLFLILRAFSSGCTALTGVEAISNGIPAFHEPRSHNAARTLTAMSLILGVIFVSMTFLAYHIGAVPSEDETVISQLGRAIYGAGAGQLILLAATTLILIMAANTSFADFPRLAALAAADGFLPRQLTYRGSRLVFSWGITLLAGMAALLLVFLQADTSQLIPLYAIGVFLSFSLSQFGMVTRWRRVGKLAPNEVGHSRHGTPLAYDGHWRTKQFVNGAGGVTTAVVMTVFAVTKFQDGAWMVVLLIPLLVLAFSGIHRHYRRVATQLSLGDLPVHPHASPVHTLLLVGDVHAGTLRLINFAESLGKPWQAVHVAVDPEKAERVRAKWADRMGMGELLILPSPYRLVGEPLREYIRVLQAADPDAFIHLIVGQLSLPDYGEQLLHQNTNLLIDLVLRDMDRVAVTSVPYQIDQREQYAERLATELDAKMLSD
;
A
#
# COMPACT_ATOMS: atom_id res chain seq x y z
N PRO A 1 43.81 -8.36 31.35
CA PRO A 1 42.47 -8.53 31.96
C PRO A 1 42.07 -7.29 32.79
N PRO A 2 40.96 -6.62 32.49
CA PRO A 2 40.42 -5.67 33.46
C PRO A 2 39.97 -6.45 34.71
N ALA A 3 40.20 -5.87 35.88
CA ALA A 3 39.82 -6.47 37.15
C ALA A 3 38.32 -6.78 37.14
N LEU A 4 37.96 -8.03 37.41
CA LEU A 4 36.60 -8.44 37.70
C LEU A 4 36.15 -7.67 38.95
N ALA A 5 35.48 -6.53 38.74
CA ALA A 5 34.73 -5.86 39.79
C ALA A 5 33.85 -6.92 40.44
N GLN A 6 33.83 -6.96 41.78
CA GLN A 6 33.02 -7.87 42.58
C GLN A 6 31.57 -7.83 42.11
N GLN A 7 31.20 -8.73 41.19
CA GLN A 7 29.83 -8.96 40.83
C GLN A 7 29.22 -9.72 42.00
N SER A 8 28.31 -9.06 42.70
CA SER A 8 27.38 -9.71 43.62
C SER A 8 26.88 -11.01 42.97
N ILE A 9 27.05 -12.13 43.66
CA ILE A 9 26.50 -13.42 43.24
C ILE A 9 24.97 -13.28 43.28
N GLN A 10 24.38 -12.78 42.19
CA GLN A 10 22.95 -12.85 42.02
C GLN A 10 22.61 -14.31 41.82
N SER A 11 21.72 -14.85 42.67
CA SER A 11 21.14 -16.16 42.47
C SER A 11 20.53 -16.21 41.07
N VAL A 12 20.94 -17.17 40.25
CA VAL A 12 20.34 -17.42 38.94
C VAL A 12 18.88 -17.78 39.16
N SER A 13 17.98 -16.80 38.97
CA SER A 13 16.55 -17.01 39.15
C SER A 13 15.96 -17.70 37.91
N LEU A 14 14.87 -18.44 38.10
CA LEU A 14 14.10 -19.00 36.98
C LEU A 14 13.72 -17.90 35.98
N PHE A 15 13.43 -16.69 36.47
CA PHE A 15 13.15 -15.54 35.63
C PHE A 15 14.33 -15.15 34.72
N LEU A 16 15.56 -15.18 35.24
CA LEU A 16 16.77 -14.87 34.46
C LEU A 16 17.03 -15.94 33.40
N ILE A 17 16.81 -17.22 33.72
CA ILE A 17 16.88 -18.33 32.75
C ILE A 17 15.82 -18.14 31.66
N LEU A 18 14.58 -17.82 32.03
CA LEU A 18 13.49 -17.58 31.06
C LEU A 18 13.76 -16.35 30.20
N ARG A 19 14.37 -15.29 30.74
CA ARG A 19 14.81 -14.12 29.99
C ARG A 19 15.88 -14.49 28.95
N ALA A 20 16.92 -15.22 29.38
CA ALA A 20 17.98 -15.69 28.48
C ALA A 20 17.43 -16.62 27.39
N PHE A 21 16.55 -17.55 27.76
CA PHE A 21 15.85 -18.44 26.83
C PHE A 21 15.02 -17.66 25.82
N SER A 22 14.18 -16.73 26.29
CA SER A 22 13.31 -15.89 25.47
C SER A 22 14.11 -15.03 24.47
N SER A 23 15.23 -14.45 24.90
CA SER A 23 16.17 -13.75 24.01
C SER A 23 16.85 -14.70 23.01
N GLY A 24 17.23 -15.91 23.42
CA GLY A 24 17.81 -16.91 22.52
C GLY A 24 16.83 -17.44 21.47
N CYS A 25 15.53 -17.52 21.78
CA CYS A 25 14.51 -18.00 20.85
C CYS A 25 14.36 -17.11 19.61
N THR A 26 14.83 -15.86 19.62
CA THR A 26 14.83 -15.00 18.43
C THR A 26 15.75 -15.51 17.34
N ALA A 27 16.72 -16.38 17.65
CA ALA A 27 17.58 -16.99 16.64
C ALA A 27 16.86 -18.06 15.77
N LEU A 28 15.69 -18.53 16.23
CA LEU A 28 14.89 -19.54 15.52
C LEU A 28 13.83 -18.95 14.60
N THR A 29 13.72 -17.62 14.57
CA THR A 29 12.77 -16.93 13.70
C THR A 29 13.28 -16.98 12.25
N GLY A 30 12.37 -16.95 11.28
CA GLY A 30 12.67 -17.18 9.86
C GLY A 30 12.18 -18.55 9.35
N VAL A 31 11.82 -19.47 10.24
CA VAL A 31 11.04 -20.67 9.88
C VAL A 31 9.70 -20.30 9.23
N GLU A 32 9.15 -19.12 9.56
CA GLU A 32 7.93 -18.60 8.95
C GLU A 32 8.04 -18.36 7.44
N ALA A 33 9.24 -18.04 6.93
CA ALA A 33 9.44 -17.73 5.51
C ALA A 33 9.06 -18.92 4.62
N ILE A 34 9.45 -20.14 5.01
CA ILE A 34 9.05 -21.36 4.29
C ILE A 34 7.54 -21.58 4.41
N SER A 35 6.96 -21.34 5.59
CA SER A 35 5.52 -21.55 5.81
C SER A 35 4.64 -20.59 4.99
N ASN A 36 5.10 -19.35 4.79
CA ASN A 36 4.46 -18.36 3.93
C ASN A 36 4.69 -18.65 2.44
N GLY A 37 5.83 -19.27 2.11
CA GLY A 37 6.25 -19.63 0.77
C GLY A 37 5.68 -20.94 0.21
N ILE A 38 4.83 -21.67 0.93
CA ILE A 38 4.29 -22.97 0.49
C ILE A 38 3.73 -22.96 -0.95
N PRO A 39 2.99 -21.93 -1.41
CA PRO A 39 2.47 -21.89 -2.77
C PRO A 39 3.54 -21.90 -3.88
N ALA A 40 4.79 -21.52 -3.56
CA ALA A 40 5.91 -21.50 -4.50
C ALA A 40 6.61 -22.86 -4.66
N PHE A 41 6.32 -23.84 -3.82
CA PHE A 41 6.90 -25.18 -3.93
C PHE A 41 6.27 -25.98 -5.07
N HIS A 42 7.06 -26.86 -5.69
CA HIS A 42 6.55 -27.82 -6.68
C HIS A 42 5.63 -28.84 -6.02
N GLU A 43 4.66 -29.37 -6.76
CA GLU A 43 3.78 -30.43 -6.27
C GLU A 43 4.55 -31.74 -6.04
N PRO A 44 4.27 -32.48 -4.94
CA PRO A 44 3.34 -32.17 -3.85
C PRO A 44 3.88 -31.12 -2.87
N ARG A 45 3.21 -29.95 -2.81
CA ARG A 45 3.74 -28.74 -2.15
C ARG A 45 4.02 -28.91 -0.67
N SER A 46 3.07 -29.50 0.06
CA SER A 46 3.15 -29.69 1.52
C SER A 46 4.32 -30.58 1.93
N HIS A 47 4.56 -31.66 1.17
CA HIS A 47 5.63 -32.62 1.44
C HIS A 47 7.00 -32.02 1.18
N ASN A 48 7.16 -31.33 0.05
CA ASN A 48 8.40 -30.65 -0.30
C ASN A 48 8.74 -29.54 0.70
N ALA A 49 7.75 -28.71 1.05
CA ALA A 49 7.92 -27.67 2.07
C ALA A 49 8.31 -28.25 3.44
N ALA A 50 7.68 -29.37 3.86
CA ALA A 50 8.01 -30.02 5.13
C ALA A 50 9.45 -30.56 5.16
N ARG A 51 9.91 -31.21 4.08
CA ARG A 51 11.30 -31.68 3.96
C ARG A 51 12.29 -30.53 4.04
N THR A 52 12.05 -29.45 3.31
CA THR A 52 12.91 -28.26 3.35
C THR A 52 12.94 -27.62 4.73
N LEU A 53 11.78 -27.48 5.39
CA LEU A 53 11.68 -26.94 6.74
C LEU A 53 12.47 -27.80 7.75
N THR A 54 12.41 -29.12 7.61
CA THR A 54 13.13 -30.07 8.49
C THR A 54 14.64 -29.94 8.32
N ALA A 55 15.12 -29.92 7.06
CA ALA A 55 16.53 -29.75 6.75
C ALA A 55 17.06 -28.40 7.26
N MET A 56 16.33 -27.31 7.02
CA MET A 56 16.68 -25.98 7.51
C MET A 56 16.75 -25.93 9.04
N SER A 57 15.75 -26.51 9.73
CA SER A 57 15.72 -26.54 11.19
C SER A 57 16.90 -27.33 11.78
N LEU A 58 17.30 -28.44 11.14
CA LEU A 58 18.45 -29.22 11.54
C LEU A 58 19.76 -28.44 11.36
N ILE A 59 19.96 -27.82 10.19
CA ILE A 59 21.14 -27.00 9.90
C ILE A 59 21.24 -25.84 10.90
N LEU A 60 20.14 -25.11 11.11
CA LEU A 60 20.08 -24.01 12.05
C LEU A 60 20.41 -24.47 13.47
N GLY A 61 19.83 -25.60 13.92
CA GLY A 61 20.12 -26.16 15.24
C GLY A 61 21.59 -26.53 15.41
N VAL A 62 22.20 -27.20 14.42
CA VAL A 62 23.63 -27.56 14.44
C VAL A 62 24.51 -26.31 14.48
N ILE A 63 24.24 -25.31 13.64
CA ILE A 63 25.02 -24.06 13.61
C ILE A 63 24.86 -23.32 14.94
N PHE A 64 23.65 -23.20 15.47
CA PHE A 64 23.39 -22.47 16.71
C PHE A 64 24.11 -23.11 17.91
N VAL A 65 24.03 -24.44 18.05
CA VAL A 65 24.73 -25.17 19.11
C VAL A 65 26.25 -25.04 18.95
N SER A 66 26.77 -25.19 17.72
CA SER A 66 28.21 -25.10 17.44
C SER A 66 28.77 -23.70 17.73
N MET A 67 28.06 -22.66 17.30
CA MET A 67 28.42 -21.26 17.57
C MET A 67 28.39 -20.94 19.05
N THR A 68 27.37 -21.42 19.77
CA THR A 68 27.25 -21.23 21.23
C THR A 68 28.39 -21.91 21.98
N PHE A 69 28.72 -23.15 21.60
CA PHE A 69 29.84 -23.89 22.18
C PHE A 69 31.17 -23.16 21.99
N LEU A 70 31.43 -22.66 20.78
CA LEU A 70 32.68 -21.99 20.46
C LEU A 70 32.77 -20.59 21.10
N ALA A 71 31.68 -19.84 21.09
CA ALA A 71 31.58 -18.54 21.78
C ALA A 71 31.87 -18.67 23.29
N TYR A 72 31.38 -19.75 23.92
CA TYR A 72 31.68 -20.04 25.32
C TYR A 72 33.18 -20.34 25.55
N HIS A 73 33.81 -21.11 24.65
CA HIS A 73 35.24 -21.47 24.78
C HIS A 73 36.18 -20.29 24.61
N ILE A 74 35.86 -19.34 23.73
CA ILE A 74 36.68 -18.14 23.54
C ILE A 74 36.42 -17.07 24.60
N GLY A 75 35.45 -17.28 25.49
CA GLY A 75 35.03 -16.29 26.47
C GLY A 75 34.46 -15.03 25.83
N ALA A 76 33.64 -15.18 24.76
CA ALA A 76 33.05 -14.06 24.06
C ALA A 76 32.22 -13.20 25.02
N VAL A 77 32.49 -11.89 25.03
CA VAL A 77 31.79 -10.93 25.88
C VAL A 77 30.95 -10.01 25.00
N PRO A 78 29.67 -9.77 25.32
CA PRO A 78 28.87 -8.79 24.59
C PRO A 78 29.58 -7.43 24.51
N SER A 79 29.61 -6.85 23.31
CA SER A 79 30.20 -5.54 23.01
C SER A 79 29.26 -4.77 22.09
N GLU A 80 29.17 -3.45 22.29
CA GLU A 80 28.42 -2.56 21.39
C GLU A 80 29.17 -2.34 20.06
N ASP A 81 30.50 -2.52 20.06
CA ASP A 81 31.35 -2.25 18.89
C ASP A 81 31.56 -3.48 17.99
N GLU A 82 31.48 -4.69 18.56
CA GLU A 82 31.87 -5.93 17.86
C GLU A 82 30.88 -7.07 18.13
N THR A 83 30.37 -7.68 17.06
CA THR A 83 29.48 -8.84 17.13
C THR A 83 30.20 -10.09 17.61
N VAL A 84 29.45 -11.04 18.21
CA VAL A 84 30.00 -12.34 18.62
C VAL A 84 30.59 -13.11 17.43
N ILE A 85 30.01 -12.98 16.22
CA ILE A 85 30.55 -13.58 15.00
C ILE A 85 31.92 -12.99 14.64
N SER A 86 32.09 -11.67 14.80
CA SER A 86 33.38 -11.02 14.57
C SER A 86 34.42 -11.45 15.60
N GLN A 87 34.06 -11.51 16.89
CA GLN A 87 34.96 -12.00 17.95
C GLN A 87 35.41 -13.44 17.66
N LEU A 88 34.49 -14.28 17.21
CA LEU A 88 34.76 -15.66 16.81
C LEU A 88 35.69 -15.73 15.59
N GLY A 89 35.41 -14.94 14.56
CA GLY A 89 36.24 -14.83 13.36
C GLY A 89 37.66 -14.39 13.68
N ARG A 90 37.81 -13.41 14.58
CA ARG A 90 39.11 -12.94 15.06
C ARG A 90 39.85 -13.99 15.88
N ALA A 91 39.16 -14.72 16.75
CA ALA A 91 39.76 -15.79 17.54
C ALA A 91 40.25 -16.98 16.69
N ILE A 92 39.53 -17.31 15.61
CA ILE A 92 39.84 -18.47 14.76
C ILE A 92 40.82 -18.10 13.64
N TYR A 93 40.55 -17.02 12.90
CA TYR A 93 41.28 -16.66 11.68
C TYR A 93 42.32 -15.54 11.90
N GLY A 94 42.31 -14.89 13.06
CA GLY A 94 43.09 -13.67 13.30
C GLY A 94 42.55 -12.46 12.52
N ALA A 95 43.22 -11.31 12.70
CA ALA A 95 42.90 -10.07 11.99
C ALA A 95 43.43 -10.11 10.54
N GLY A 96 42.79 -10.91 9.68
CA GLY A 96 43.22 -11.12 8.30
C GLY A 96 42.06 -11.41 7.35
N ALA A 97 42.40 -11.92 6.16
CA ALA A 97 41.42 -12.18 5.10
C ALA A 97 40.28 -13.12 5.54
N GLY A 98 40.56 -14.11 6.39
CA GLY A 98 39.55 -15.04 6.90
C GLY A 98 38.43 -14.36 7.69
N GLN A 99 38.77 -13.41 8.59
CA GLN A 99 37.78 -12.63 9.32
C GLN A 99 36.96 -11.74 8.38
N LEU A 100 37.60 -11.09 7.39
CA LEU A 100 36.91 -10.26 6.41
C LEU A 100 35.93 -11.06 5.55
N ILE A 101 36.32 -12.26 5.10
CA ILE A 101 35.44 -13.17 4.35
C ILE A 101 34.23 -13.57 5.19
N LEU A 102 34.44 -13.93 6.46
CA LEU A 102 33.36 -14.28 7.38
C LEU A 102 32.37 -13.11 7.57
N LEU A 103 32.88 -11.90 7.77
CA LEU A 103 32.05 -10.70 7.93
C LEU A 103 31.31 -10.33 6.64
N ALA A 104 31.97 -10.44 5.48
CA ALA A 104 31.34 -10.21 4.19
C ALA A 104 30.21 -11.21 3.92
N ALA A 105 30.45 -12.50 4.18
CA ALA A 105 29.44 -13.54 4.06
C ALA A 105 28.26 -13.31 5.01
N THR A 106 28.53 -12.95 6.27
CA THR A 106 27.49 -12.62 7.26
C THR A 106 26.65 -11.43 6.79
N THR A 107 27.29 -10.38 6.29
CA THR A 107 26.61 -9.19 5.77
C THR A 107 25.73 -9.55 4.57
N LEU A 108 26.24 -10.36 3.63
CA LEU A 108 25.47 -10.81 2.47
C LEU A 108 24.23 -11.61 2.88
N ILE A 109 24.36 -12.51 3.87
CA ILE A 109 23.23 -13.28 4.41
C ILE A 109 22.18 -12.35 5.02
N LEU A 110 22.58 -11.32 5.78
CA LEU A 110 21.67 -10.34 6.36
C LEU A 110 20.94 -9.51 5.29
N ILE A 111 21.64 -9.13 4.21
CA ILE A 111 21.01 -8.47 3.05
C ILE A 111 19.99 -9.39 2.39
N MET A 112 20.30 -10.67 2.21
CA MET A 112 19.35 -11.65 1.67
C MET A 112 18.14 -11.83 2.58
N ALA A 113 18.31 -11.84 3.90
CA ALA A 113 17.21 -11.91 4.86
C ALA A 113 16.26 -10.70 4.75
N ALA A 114 16.81 -9.49 4.57
CA ALA A 114 16.03 -8.30 4.29
C ALA A 114 15.23 -8.43 2.98
N ASN A 115 15.86 -8.95 1.92
CA ASN A 115 15.20 -9.19 0.63
C ASN A 115 14.01 -10.16 0.73
N THR A 116 14.08 -11.19 1.58
CA THR A 116 12.93 -12.08 1.85
C THR A 116 11.71 -11.32 2.36
N SER A 117 11.91 -10.34 3.24
CA SER A 117 10.81 -9.49 3.73
C SER A 117 10.19 -8.65 2.61
N PHE A 118 11.01 -8.13 1.69
CA PHE A 118 10.55 -7.39 0.51
C PHE A 118 9.83 -8.28 -0.52
N ALA A 119 10.05 -9.59 -0.50
CA ALA A 119 9.32 -10.55 -1.33
C ALA A 119 7.96 -10.94 -0.71
N ASP A 120 7.90 -11.11 0.61
CA ASP A 120 6.74 -11.67 1.32
C ASP A 120 5.72 -10.62 1.75
N PHE A 121 6.16 -9.49 2.31
CA PHE A 121 5.24 -8.46 2.81
C PHE A 121 4.25 -7.95 1.75
N PRO A 122 4.65 -7.64 0.49
CA PRO A 122 3.70 -7.15 -0.50
C PRO A 122 2.59 -8.15 -0.81
N ARG A 123 2.89 -9.47 -0.73
CA ARG A 123 1.88 -10.53 -0.91
C ARG A 123 0.89 -10.56 0.25
N LEU A 124 1.39 -10.48 1.48
CA LEU A 124 0.55 -10.44 2.68
C LEU A 124 -0.32 -9.17 2.72
N ALA A 125 0.26 -8.02 2.39
CA ALA A 125 -0.46 -6.76 2.29
C ALA A 125 -1.56 -6.81 1.22
N ALA A 126 -1.28 -7.42 0.06
CA ALA A 126 -2.27 -7.61 -1.00
C ALA A 126 -3.43 -8.53 -0.56
N LEU A 127 -3.15 -9.61 0.19
CA LEU A 127 -4.21 -10.47 0.73
C LEU A 127 -5.11 -9.71 1.72
N ALA A 128 -4.52 -8.99 2.66
CA ALA A 128 -5.29 -8.17 3.62
C ALA A 128 -6.05 -7.01 2.95
N ALA A 129 -5.49 -6.42 1.88
CA ALA A 129 -6.16 -5.39 1.08
C ALA A 129 -7.33 -5.94 0.27
N ALA A 130 -7.20 -7.17 -0.26
CA ALA A 130 -8.29 -7.86 -0.96
C ALA A 130 -9.48 -8.12 -0.02
N ASP A 131 -9.22 -8.47 1.24
CA ASP A 131 -10.23 -8.60 2.30
C ASP A 131 -10.76 -7.23 2.82
N GLY A 132 -10.22 -6.12 2.31
CA GLY A 132 -10.66 -4.77 2.63
C GLY A 132 -10.17 -4.23 3.98
N PHE A 133 -9.11 -4.80 4.57
CA PHE A 133 -8.47 -4.29 5.79
C PHE A 133 -7.36 -3.27 5.52
N LEU A 134 -6.89 -3.20 4.28
CA LEU A 134 -5.88 -2.26 3.80
C LEU A 134 -6.37 -1.55 2.52
N PRO A 135 -5.74 -0.43 2.12
CA PRO A 135 -6.07 0.28 0.88
C PRO A 135 -6.05 -0.66 -0.33
N ARG A 136 -7.14 -0.67 -1.10
CA ARG A 136 -7.30 -1.57 -2.26
C ARG A 136 -6.20 -1.41 -3.31
N GLN A 137 -5.50 -0.28 -3.36
CA GLN A 137 -4.35 -0.07 -4.25
C GLN A 137 -3.23 -1.10 -4.06
N LEU A 138 -3.11 -1.68 -2.86
CA LEU A 138 -2.11 -2.70 -2.57
C LEU A 138 -2.39 -4.04 -3.26
N THR A 139 -3.59 -4.26 -3.80
CA THR A 139 -3.89 -5.46 -4.60
C THR A 139 -3.38 -5.36 -6.04
N TYR A 140 -2.98 -4.17 -6.49
CA TYR A 140 -2.52 -3.97 -7.86
C TYR A 140 -1.13 -4.56 -8.07
N ARG A 141 -1.01 -5.37 -9.11
CA ARG A 141 0.27 -5.88 -9.61
C ARG A 141 0.75 -4.94 -10.72
N GLY A 142 1.99 -4.46 -10.59
CA GLY A 142 2.63 -3.64 -11.60
C GLY A 142 2.98 -4.43 -12.87
N SER A 143 3.64 -3.78 -13.83
CA SER A 143 4.02 -4.37 -15.13
C SER A 143 4.88 -5.63 -15.04
N ARG A 144 5.62 -5.80 -13.93
CA ARG A 144 6.42 -7.01 -13.64
C ARG A 144 5.69 -8.05 -12.78
N LEU A 145 4.36 -7.94 -12.64
CA LEU A 145 3.52 -8.79 -11.76
C LEU A 145 3.87 -8.70 -10.26
N VAL A 146 4.55 -7.64 -9.84
CA VAL A 146 4.96 -7.38 -8.45
C VAL A 146 4.02 -6.35 -7.81
N PHE A 147 3.73 -6.51 -6.53
CA PHE A 147 2.91 -5.56 -5.75
C PHE A 147 3.73 -4.30 -5.36
N SER A 148 3.93 -3.39 -6.32
CA SER A 148 4.81 -2.21 -6.17
C SER A 148 4.44 -1.32 -4.98
N TRP A 149 3.14 -1.07 -4.75
CA TRP A 149 2.68 -0.29 -3.60
C TRP A 149 3.04 -0.94 -2.26
N GLY A 150 3.09 -2.27 -2.20
CA GLY A 150 3.52 -2.99 -1.00
C GLY A 150 5.01 -2.82 -0.74
N ILE A 151 5.84 -2.82 -1.79
CA ILE A 151 7.28 -2.60 -1.68
C ILE A 151 7.59 -1.18 -1.20
N THR A 152 6.95 -0.17 -1.82
CA THR A 152 7.17 1.23 -1.44
C THR A 152 6.70 1.51 -0.01
N LEU A 153 5.57 0.94 0.40
CA LEU A 153 5.09 1.02 1.77
C LEU A 153 6.08 0.40 2.76
N LEU A 154 6.58 -0.82 2.48
CA LEU A 154 7.57 -1.46 3.35
C LEU A 154 8.87 -0.65 3.42
N ALA A 155 9.37 -0.17 2.29
CA ALA A 155 10.59 0.65 2.23
C ALA A 155 10.44 1.92 3.06
N GLY A 156 9.32 2.64 2.91
CA GLY A 156 9.03 3.85 3.69
C GLY A 156 8.93 3.58 5.18
N MET A 157 8.21 2.51 5.58
CA MET A 157 8.09 2.12 6.98
C MET A 157 9.41 1.65 7.60
N ALA A 158 10.20 0.87 6.87
CA ALA A 158 11.52 0.42 7.31
C ALA A 158 12.50 1.59 7.46
N ALA A 159 12.52 2.53 6.50
CA ALA A 159 13.34 3.73 6.59
C ALA A 159 12.94 4.60 7.79
N LEU A 160 11.64 4.82 7.99
CA LEU A 160 11.13 5.57 9.14
C LEU A 160 11.53 4.92 10.47
N LEU A 161 11.43 3.59 10.55
CA LEU A 161 11.82 2.83 11.74
C LEU A 161 13.33 2.95 12.02
N LEU A 162 14.17 2.82 11.00
CA LEU A 162 15.63 2.96 11.12
C LEU A 162 16.05 4.35 11.56
N VAL A 163 15.41 5.41 11.03
CA VAL A 163 15.68 6.80 11.42
C VAL A 163 15.24 7.05 12.86
N PHE A 164 14.05 6.58 13.25
CA PHE A 164 13.50 6.80 14.59
C PHE A 164 14.27 6.04 15.68
N LEU A 165 14.67 4.79 15.41
CA LEU A 165 15.40 3.94 16.34
C LEU A 165 16.93 4.03 16.17
N GLN A 166 17.41 4.94 15.32
CA GLN A 166 18.85 5.16 15.05
C GLN A 166 19.61 3.87 14.66
N ALA A 167 18.92 2.93 14.01
CA ALA A 167 19.43 1.59 13.68
C ALA A 167 19.96 0.77 14.87
N ASP A 168 19.51 1.06 16.09
CA ASP A 168 19.90 0.31 17.30
C ASP A 168 19.23 -1.07 17.33
N THR A 169 20.05 -2.11 17.19
CA THR A 169 19.60 -3.51 17.22
C THR A 169 19.01 -3.91 18.57
N SER A 170 19.45 -3.31 19.67
CA SER A 170 18.94 -3.60 21.02
C SER A 170 17.47 -3.22 21.18
N GLN A 171 17.01 -2.21 20.43
CA GLN A 171 15.60 -1.76 20.40
C GLN A 171 14.78 -2.43 19.28
N LEU A 172 15.43 -2.75 18.15
CA LEU A 172 14.78 -3.39 17.00
C LEU A 172 14.45 -4.87 17.26
N ILE A 173 15.34 -5.61 17.91
CA ILE A 173 15.15 -7.06 18.17
C ILE A 173 13.87 -7.31 19.00
N PRO A 174 13.59 -6.56 20.09
CA PRO A 174 12.32 -6.69 20.81
C PRO A 174 11.08 -6.42 19.97
N LEU A 175 11.14 -5.39 19.11
CA LEU A 175 10.03 -5.03 18.24
C LEU A 175 9.66 -6.20 17.32
N TYR A 176 10.67 -6.82 16.73
CA TYR A 176 10.54 -7.97 15.86
C TYR A 176 10.05 -9.23 16.60
N ALA A 177 10.70 -9.56 17.73
CA ALA A 177 10.45 -10.80 18.46
C ALA A 177 8.98 -10.91 18.92
N ILE A 178 8.43 -9.84 19.48
CA ILE A 178 7.04 -9.83 19.96
C ILE A 178 6.06 -10.06 18.81
N GLY A 179 6.29 -9.43 17.65
CA GLY A 179 5.45 -9.63 16.46
C GLY A 179 5.47 -11.08 15.97
N VAL A 180 6.64 -11.70 15.89
CA VAL A 180 6.80 -13.10 15.46
C VAL A 180 6.15 -14.05 16.45
N PHE A 181 6.43 -13.93 17.75
CA PHE A 181 5.83 -14.82 18.75
C PHE A 181 4.33 -14.63 18.88
N LEU A 182 3.81 -13.41 18.73
CA LEU A 182 2.36 -13.19 18.65
C LEU A 182 1.74 -13.94 17.46
N SER A 183 2.35 -13.83 16.27
CA SER A 183 1.91 -14.54 15.07
C SER A 183 1.93 -16.06 15.29
N PHE A 184 3.00 -16.58 15.90
CA PHE A 184 3.09 -18.01 16.24
C PHE A 184 2.02 -18.43 17.24
N SER A 185 1.83 -17.71 18.34
CA SER A 185 0.80 -18.03 19.32
C SER A 185 -0.59 -18.04 18.69
N LEU A 186 -0.93 -17.02 17.89
CA LEU A 186 -2.21 -16.93 17.20
C LEU A 186 -2.38 -18.07 16.17
N SER A 187 -1.34 -18.40 15.40
CA SER A 187 -1.36 -19.50 14.43
C SER A 187 -1.54 -20.85 15.12
N GLN A 188 -0.79 -21.12 16.18
CA GLN A 188 -0.83 -22.37 16.95
C GLN A 188 -2.19 -22.54 17.64
N PHE A 189 -2.70 -21.50 18.33
CA PHE A 189 -4.05 -21.54 18.91
C PHE A 189 -5.13 -21.66 17.83
N GLY A 190 -4.95 -21.01 16.67
CA GLY A 190 -5.80 -21.19 15.50
C GLY A 190 -5.88 -22.67 15.07
N MET A 191 -4.74 -23.35 15.01
CA MET A 191 -4.67 -24.78 14.69
C MET A 191 -5.31 -25.65 15.77
N VAL A 192 -5.20 -25.29 17.06
CA VAL A 192 -5.96 -25.97 18.14
C VAL A 192 -7.46 -25.91 17.87
N THR A 193 -7.99 -24.75 17.48
CA THR A 193 -9.42 -24.62 17.15
C THR A 193 -9.79 -25.40 15.89
N ARG A 194 -8.90 -25.44 14.89
CA ARG A 194 -9.06 -26.28 13.69
C ARG A 194 -9.15 -27.76 14.04
N TRP A 195 -8.22 -28.28 14.84
CA TRP A 195 -8.23 -29.70 15.24
C TRP A 195 -9.44 -30.07 16.11
N ARG A 196 -9.96 -29.13 16.92
CA ARG A 196 -11.25 -29.33 17.62
C ARG A 196 -12.41 -29.54 16.66
N ARG A 197 -12.43 -28.84 15.52
CA ARG A 197 -13.49 -29.00 14.52
C ARG A 197 -13.30 -30.29 13.74
N VAL A 198 -12.07 -30.62 13.36
CA VAL A 198 -11.75 -31.90 12.68
C VAL A 198 -12.17 -33.10 13.52
N GLY A 199 -11.91 -33.07 14.84
CA GLY A 199 -12.32 -34.14 15.76
C GLY A 199 -13.83 -34.30 15.96
N LYS A 200 -14.66 -33.37 15.47
CA LYS A 200 -16.13 -33.47 15.50
C LYS A 200 -16.73 -34.07 14.23
N LEU A 201 -15.94 -34.23 13.16
CA LEU A 201 -16.39 -34.82 11.89
C LEU A 201 -16.47 -36.34 12.02
N ALA A 202 -17.44 -36.95 11.34
CA ALA A 202 -17.49 -38.41 11.22
C ALA A 202 -16.34 -38.92 10.32
N PRO A 203 -15.89 -40.18 10.47
CA PRO A 203 -14.96 -40.81 9.54
C PRO A 203 -15.54 -40.76 8.12
N ASN A 204 -14.80 -40.18 7.16
CA ASN A 204 -15.18 -39.91 5.75
C ASN A 204 -16.03 -38.66 5.49
N GLU A 205 -16.33 -37.84 6.50
CA GLU A 205 -17.02 -36.58 6.30
C GLU A 205 -16.01 -35.46 5.96
N VAL A 206 -16.35 -34.64 4.94
CA VAL A 206 -15.59 -33.45 4.56
C VAL A 206 -16.35 -32.22 5.03
N GLY A 207 -15.90 -31.62 6.12
CA GLY A 207 -16.37 -30.32 6.57
C GLY A 207 -15.72 -29.18 5.80
N HIS A 208 -16.28 -27.98 5.91
CA HIS A 208 -15.64 -26.76 5.41
C HIS A 208 -15.40 -25.79 6.55
N SER A 209 -14.25 -25.10 6.53
CA SER A 209 -14.00 -24.00 7.44
C SER A 209 -14.86 -22.79 7.08
N ARG A 210 -14.94 -21.81 7.99
CA ARG A 210 -15.64 -20.52 7.78
C ARG A 210 -15.22 -19.78 6.50
N HIS A 211 -14.01 -20.05 5.99
CA HIS A 211 -13.45 -19.47 4.78
C HIS A 211 -13.33 -20.49 3.62
N GLY A 212 -14.09 -21.58 3.65
CA GLY A 212 -14.18 -22.56 2.54
C GLY A 212 -13.01 -23.55 2.44
N THR A 213 -12.06 -23.58 3.38
CA THR A 213 -11.00 -24.61 3.37
C THR A 213 -11.53 -25.98 3.79
N PRO A 214 -11.31 -27.04 3.00
CA PRO A 214 -11.81 -28.37 3.31
C PRO A 214 -11.13 -28.94 4.57
N LEU A 215 -11.94 -29.59 5.41
CA LEU A 215 -11.54 -30.27 6.64
C LEU A 215 -11.90 -31.74 6.50
N ALA A 216 -10.89 -32.61 6.45
CA ALA A 216 -11.08 -34.05 6.49
C ALA A 216 -10.80 -34.56 7.89
N TYR A 217 -11.53 -35.60 8.32
CA TYR A 217 -11.26 -36.30 9.57
C TYR A 217 -9.83 -36.87 9.60
N ASP A 218 -9.16 -36.75 10.74
CA ASP A 218 -7.82 -37.27 10.98
C ASP A 218 -7.77 -37.99 12.33
N GLY A 219 -7.43 -39.28 12.34
CA GLY A 219 -7.37 -40.08 13.57
C GLY A 219 -6.36 -39.57 14.61
N HIS A 220 -5.35 -38.78 14.20
CA HIS A 220 -4.34 -38.23 15.08
C HIS A 220 -4.66 -36.81 15.55
N TRP A 221 -5.91 -36.34 15.40
CA TRP A 221 -6.30 -34.97 15.73
C TRP A 221 -5.97 -34.58 17.18
N ARG A 222 -6.08 -35.51 18.14
CA ARG A 222 -5.77 -35.25 19.56
C ARG A 222 -4.30 -34.95 19.78
N THR A 223 -3.41 -35.75 19.18
CA THR A 223 -1.96 -35.56 19.28
C THR A 223 -1.55 -34.26 18.60
N LYS A 224 -2.06 -33.99 17.39
CA LYS A 224 -1.79 -32.74 16.67
C LYS A 224 -2.32 -31.53 17.44
N GLN A 225 -3.49 -31.65 18.06
CA GLN A 225 -4.05 -30.61 18.91
C GLN A 225 -3.16 -30.35 20.13
N PHE A 226 -2.70 -31.40 20.81
CA PHE A 226 -1.82 -31.26 21.98
C PHE A 226 -0.51 -30.59 21.60
N VAL A 227 0.13 -31.00 20.50
CA VAL A 227 1.38 -30.40 20.01
C VAL A 227 1.18 -28.91 19.69
N ASN A 228 0.12 -28.54 18.96
CA ASN A 228 -0.18 -27.13 18.68
C ASN A 228 -0.55 -26.35 19.95
N GLY A 229 -1.23 -26.99 20.91
CA GLY A 229 -1.58 -26.37 22.19
C GLY A 229 -0.35 -26.07 23.03
N ALA A 230 0.56 -27.04 23.17
CA ALA A 230 1.84 -26.87 23.85
C ALA A 230 2.69 -25.79 23.16
N GLY A 231 2.79 -25.82 21.82
CA GLY A 231 3.50 -24.79 21.06
C GLY A 231 2.90 -23.39 21.23
N GLY A 232 1.57 -23.28 21.23
CA GLY A 232 0.87 -22.02 21.47
C GLY A 232 1.13 -21.46 22.87
N VAL A 233 1.07 -22.30 23.91
CA VAL A 233 1.39 -21.89 25.29
C VAL A 233 2.86 -21.48 25.42
N THR A 234 3.80 -22.28 24.91
CA THR A 234 5.23 -21.98 24.99
C THR A 234 5.55 -20.66 24.30
N THR A 235 5.05 -20.43 23.08
CA THR A 235 5.27 -19.16 22.36
C THR A 235 4.62 -17.97 23.06
N ALA A 236 3.44 -18.15 23.68
CA ALA A 236 2.77 -17.09 24.42
C ALA A 236 3.53 -16.73 25.71
N VAL A 237 4.09 -17.72 26.41
CA VAL A 237 4.96 -17.51 27.58
C VAL A 237 6.22 -16.78 27.14
N VAL A 238 6.88 -17.20 26.06
CA VAL A 238 8.07 -16.52 25.52
C VAL A 238 7.75 -15.07 25.16
N MET A 239 6.65 -14.82 24.45
CA MET A 239 6.19 -13.46 24.11
C MET A 239 5.97 -12.60 25.37
N THR A 240 5.33 -13.15 26.39
CA THR A 240 5.03 -12.43 27.64
C THR A 240 6.30 -12.11 28.41
N VAL A 241 7.22 -13.07 28.56
CA VAL A 241 8.53 -12.86 29.18
C VAL A 241 9.32 -11.80 28.42
N PHE A 242 9.32 -11.86 27.08
CA PHE A 242 9.99 -10.87 26.25
C PHE A 242 9.40 -9.46 26.44
N ALA A 243 8.07 -9.34 26.40
CA ALA A 243 7.37 -8.07 26.58
C ALA A 243 7.64 -7.44 27.96
N VAL A 244 7.73 -8.24 29.02
CA VAL A 244 8.04 -7.77 30.37
C VAL A 244 9.52 -7.42 30.52
N THR A 245 10.42 -8.28 30.07
CA THR A 245 11.87 -8.12 30.29
C THR A 245 12.51 -7.05 29.42
N LYS A 246 11.95 -6.80 28.24
CA LYS A 246 12.41 -5.81 27.26
C LYS A 246 11.46 -4.62 27.17
N PHE A 247 10.60 -4.43 28.18
CA PHE A 247 9.64 -3.33 28.23
C PHE A 247 10.34 -1.97 28.10
N GLN A 248 11.41 -1.76 28.88
CA GLN A 248 12.20 -0.52 28.84
C GLN A 248 13.05 -0.40 27.57
N ASP A 249 13.47 -1.53 26.99
CA ASP A 249 14.30 -1.60 25.79
C ASP A 249 13.49 -1.42 24.48
N GLY A 250 12.20 -1.06 24.56
CA GLY A 250 11.38 -0.74 23.38
C GLY A 250 10.17 -1.65 23.14
N ALA A 251 9.96 -2.72 23.91
CA ALA A 251 8.79 -3.58 23.75
C ALA A 251 7.46 -2.85 23.99
N TRP A 252 7.44 -1.78 24.79
CA TRP A 252 6.26 -0.94 25.00
C TRP A 252 5.69 -0.38 23.69
N MET A 253 6.57 -0.10 22.70
CA MET A 253 6.15 0.41 21.39
C MET A 253 5.29 -0.61 20.66
N VAL A 254 5.62 -1.90 20.70
CA VAL A 254 4.84 -2.98 20.05
C VAL A 254 3.47 -3.10 20.68
N VAL A 255 3.43 -3.09 22.01
CA VAL A 255 2.20 -3.22 22.80
C VAL A 255 1.20 -2.11 22.45
N LEU A 256 1.69 -0.92 22.08
CA LEU A 256 0.86 0.19 21.59
C LEU A 256 0.58 0.10 20.07
N LEU A 257 1.60 -0.21 19.28
CA LEU A 257 1.56 -0.20 17.82
C LEU A 257 0.59 -1.24 17.27
N ILE A 258 0.59 -2.46 17.80
CA ILE A 258 -0.28 -3.54 17.29
C ILE A 258 -1.76 -3.19 17.46
N PRO A 259 -2.26 -2.80 18.66
CA PRO A 259 -3.63 -2.33 18.80
C PRO A 259 -3.98 -1.16 17.89
N LEU A 260 -3.08 -0.19 17.74
CA LEU A 260 -3.29 0.96 16.84
C LEU A 260 -3.47 0.51 15.38
N LEU A 261 -2.63 -0.41 14.89
CA LEU A 261 -2.76 -0.98 13.54
C LEU A 261 -4.07 -1.75 13.38
N VAL A 262 -4.47 -2.54 14.39
CA VAL A 262 -5.75 -3.27 14.37
C VAL A 262 -6.94 -2.30 14.30
N LEU A 263 -6.91 -1.20 15.06
CA LEU A 263 -7.94 -0.16 15.01
C LEU A 263 -7.97 0.53 13.64
N ALA A 264 -6.82 0.87 13.08
CA ALA A 264 -6.70 1.49 11.75
C ALA A 264 -7.27 0.58 10.65
N PHE A 265 -6.85 -0.69 10.61
CA PHE A 265 -7.32 -1.67 9.62
C PHE A 265 -8.82 -1.95 9.77
N SER A 266 -9.30 -2.04 11.02
CA SER A 266 -10.74 -2.16 11.29
C SER A 266 -11.52 -0.92 10.86
N GLY A 267 -10.96 0.28 11.01
CA GLY A 267 -11.54 1.53 10.54
C GLY A 267 -11.70 1.55 9.02
N ILE A 268 -10.66 1.16 8.28
CA ILE A 268 -10.68 1.03 6.82
C ILE A 268 -11.77 0.02 6.39
N HIS A 269 -11.80 -1.16 7.01
CA HIS A 269 -12.77 -2.20 6.68
C HIS A 269 -14.22 -1.74 6.93
N ARG A 270 -14.48 -1.05 8.04
CA ARG A 270 -15.80 -0.46 8.34
C ARG A 270 -16.18 0.61 7.33
N HIS A 271 -15.23 1.45 6.92
CA HIS A 271 -15.44 2.48 5.90
C HIS A 271 -15.85 1.84 4.56
N TYR A 272 -15.12 0.84 4.09
CA TYR A 272 -15.46 0.14 2.86
C TYR A 272 -16.81 -0.57 2.92
N ARG A 273 -17.14 -1.20 4.04
CA ARG A 273 -18.48 -1.79 4.22
C ARG A 273 -19.58 -0.72 4.16
N ARG A 274 -19.37 0.44 4.77
CA ARG A 274 -20.33 1.55 4.71
C ARG A 274 -20.56 2.04 3.28
N VAL A 275 -19.48 2.25 2.53
CA VAL A 275 -19.56 2.67 1.12
C VAL A 275 -20.26 1.60 0.27
N ALA A 276 -19.91 0.32 0.46
CA ALA A 276 -20.54 -0.78 -0.26
C ALA A 276 -22.04 -0.88 0.04
N THR A 277 -22.47 -0.61 1.28
CA THR A 277 -23.90 -0.56 1.64
C THR A 277 -24.60 0.65 1.02
N GLN A 278 -23.96 1.82 0.99
CA GLN A 278 -24.55 3.04 0.39
C GLN A 278 -24.67 2.98 -1.14
N LEU A 279 -23.76 2.27 -1.80
CA LEU A 279 -23.79 2.05 -3.25
C LEU A 279 -24.59 0.81 -3.66
N SER A 280 -25.08 0.03 -2.71
CA SER A 280 -25.87 -1.16 -3.01
C SER A 280 -27.25 -0.75 -3.46
N LEU A 281 -27.64 -1.21 -4.66
CA LEU A 281 -29.01 -1.03 -5.16
C LEU A 281 -30.03 -1.87 -4.38
N GLY A 282 -29.59 -2.85 -3.58
CA GLY A 282 -30.47 -3.75 -2.84
C GLY A 282 -31.50 -4.40 -3.77
N ASP A 283 -32.77 -4.32 -3.37
CA ASP A 283 -33.93 -4.78 -4.13
C ASP A 283 -34.72 -3.62 -4.78
N LEU A 284 -34.11 -2.43 -4.92
CA LEU A 284 -34.78 -1.28 -5.50
C LEU A 284 -35.10 -1.52 -6.98
N PRO A 285 -36.32 -1.21 -7.46
CA PRO A 285 -36.63 -1.29 -8.88
C PRO A 285 -35.81 -0.25 -9.64
N VAL A 286 -34.91 -0.72 -10.51
CA VAL A 286 -34.02 0.13 -11.31
C VAL A 286 -34.67 0.43 -12.65
N HIS A 287 -35.03 1.69 -12.88
CA HIS A 287 -35.50 2.19 -14.17
C HIS A 287 -34.60 3.34 -14.63
N PRO A 288 -33.58 3.07 -15.47
CA PRO A 288 -32.74 4.13 -16.02
C PRO A 288 -33.59 5.07 -16.89
N HIS A 289 -33.48 6.38 -16.65
CA HIS A 289 -34.12 7.40 -17.48
C HIS A 289 -33.09 8.42 -17.97
N ALA A 290 -33.33 8.96 -19.16
CA ALA A 290 -32.53 10.07 -19.68
C ALA A 290 -32.85 11.33 -18.88
N SER A 291 -31.82 12.00 -18.38
CA SER A 291 -31.95 13.32 -17.76
C SER A 291 -31.49 14.40 -18.74
N PRO A 292 -32.06 15.61 -18.70
CA PRO A 292 -31.57 16.72 -19.52
C PRO A 292 -30.10 17.03 -19.18
N VAL A 293 -29.35 17.56 -20.16
CA VAL A 293 -27.93 17.91 -20.00
C VAL A 293 -27.70 19.33 -20.46
N HIS A 294 -27.23 20.19 -19.55
CA HIS A 294 -26.78 21.55 -19.86
C HIS A 294 -25.29 21.54 -20.13
N THR A 295 -24.89 21.77 -21.37
CA THR A 295 -23.49 21.74 -21.79
C THR A 295 -22.87 23.13 -21.72
N LEU A 296 -21.83 23.28 -20.90
CA LEU A 296 -21.07 24.50 -20.72
C LEU A 296 -19.66 24.33 -21.28
N LEU A 297 -19.23 25.27 -22.11
CA LEU A 297 -17.89 25.30 -22.67
C LEU A 297 -17.05 26.38 -21.96
N LEU A 298 -16.07 25.99 -21.15
CA LEU A 298 -15.20 26.94 -20.46
C LEU A 298 -14.13 27.47 -21.41
N VAL A 299 -14.17 28.77 -21.68
CA VAL A 299 -13.26 29.44 -22.60
C VAL A 299 -12.35 30.40 -21.83
N GLY A 300 -11.04 30.14 -21.84
CA GLY A 300 -10.04 31.02 -21.22
C GLY A 300 -9.56 32.17 -22.12
N ASP A 301 -9.40 31.90 -23.41
CA ASP A 301 -9.09 32.85 -24.48
C ASP A 301 -9.55 32.23 -25.83
N VAL A 302 -9.50 32.99 -26.91
CA VAL A 302 -9.85 32.53 -28.27
C VAL A 302 -8.57 32.16 -29.01
N HIS A 303 -8.33 30.87 -29.18
CA HIS A 303 -7.17 30.30 -29.88
C HIS A 303 -7.52 28.97 -30.59
N ALA A 304 -6.56 28.35 -31.27
CA ALA A 304 -6.77 27.08 -31.99
C ALA A 304 -7.33 25.95 -31.10
N GLY A 305 -6.88 25.86 -29.84
CA GLY A 305 -7.49 24.95 -28.86
C GLY A 305 -8.98 25.20 -28.59
N THR A 306 -9.45 26.46 -28.66
CA THR A 306 -10.87 26.82 -28.47
C THR A 306 -11.72 26.29 -29.62
N LEU A 307 -11.22 26.35 -30.86
CA LEU A 307 -11.91 25.75 -32.01
C LEU A 307 -12.07 24.22 -31.84
N ARG A 308 -11.03 23.55 -31.34
CA ARG A 308 -11.11 22.11 -31.04
C ARG A 308 -12.14 21.79 -29.97
N LEU A 309 -12.30 22.65 -28.97
CA LEU A 309 -13.36 22.49 -27.96
C LEU A 309 -14.76 22.68 -28.55
N ILE A 310 -14.95 23.68 -29.42
CA ILE A 310 -16.22 23.90 -30.12
C ILE A 310 -16.55 22.71 -31.01
N ASN A 311 -15.59 22.24 -31.82
CA ASN A 311 -15.80 21.06 -32.68
C ASN A 311 -16.19 19.82 -31.85
N PHE A 312 -15.59 19.65 -30.67
CA PHE A 312 -15.99 18.59 -29.74
C PHE A 312 -17.42 18.80 -29.22
N ALA A 313 -17.77 20.01 -28.77
CA ALA A 313 -19.12 20.34 -28.30
C ALA A 313 -20.19 20.13 -29.39
N GLU A 314 -19.93 20.58 -30.62
CA GLU A 314 -20.79 20.36 -31.79
C GLU A 314 -20.97 18.87 -32.09
N SER A 315 -19.92 18.06 -31.96
CA SER A 315 -20.00 16.61 -32.19
C SER A 315 -20.93 15.86 -31.23
N LEU A 316 -21.29 16.48 -30.09
CA LEU A 316 -22.26 15.92 -29.14
C LEU A 316 -23.72 16.07 -29.62
N GLY A 317 -23.99 16.94 -30.60
CA GLY A 317 -25.35 17.16 -31.13
C GLY A 317 -26.34 17.72 -30.10
N LYS A 318 -25.84 18.43 -29.08
CA LYS A 318 -26.63 19.05 -28.00
C LYS A 318 -26.35 20.55 -27.95
N PRO A 319 -27.32 21.37 -27.51
CA PRO A 319 -27.08 22.80 -27.31
C PRO A 319 -25.99 22.99 -26.25
N TRP A 320 -25.07 23.92 -26.51
CA TRP A 320 -23.99 24.28 -25.61
C TRP A 320 -23.92 25.80 -25.45
N GLN A 321 -23.38 26.24 -24.32
CA GLN A 321 -23.19 27.66 -24.00
C GLN A 321 -21.72 27.92 -23.68
N ALA A 322 -21.09 28.89 -24.33
CA ALA A 322 -19.74 29.29 -23.99
C ALA A 322 -19.74 30.17 -22.74
N VAL A 323 -18.83 29.88 -21.81
CA VAL A 323 -18.69 30.59 -20.54
C VAL A 323 -17.25 31.07 -20.39
N HIS A 324 -17.07 32.37 -20.18
CA HIS A 324 -15.78 32.98 -19.86
C HIS A 324 -15.84 33.60 -18.46
N VAL A 325 -14.89 33.26 -17.60
CA VAL A 325 -14.77 33.88 -16.27
C VAL A 325 -13.86 35.10 -16.37
N ALA A 326 -14.44 36.29 -16.25
CA ALA A 326 -13.75 37.56 -16.35
C ALA A 326 -12.97 37.88 -15.07
N VAL A 327 -11.73 37.40 -15.03
CA VAL A 327 -10.72 37.74 -14.01
C VAL A 327 -10.16 39.16 -14.21
N ASP A 328 -10.09 39.60 -15.46
CA ASP A 328 -9.65 40.93 -15.89
C ASP A 328 -10.69 41.51 -16.86
N PRO A 329 -11.38 42.61 -16.50
CA PRO A 329 -12.38 43.24 -17.35
C PRO A 329 -11.86 43.61 -18.75
N GLU A 330 -10.62 44.09 -18.87
CA GLU A 330 -10.06 44.47 -20.18
C GLU A 330 -9.81 43.23 -21.05
N LYS A 331 -9.35 42.14 -20.43
CA LYS A 331 -9.17 40.86 -21.13
C LYS A 331 -10.50 40.26 -21.56
N ALA A 332 -11.53 40.37 -20.73
CA ALA A 332 -12.86 39.86 -21.04
C ALA A 332 -13.45 40.53 -22.30
N GLU A 333 -13.29 41.85 -22.44
CA GLU A 333 -13.72 42.56 -23.66
C GLU A 333 -12.91 42.13 -24.89
N ARG A 334 -11.59 41.93 -24.76
CA ARG A 334 -10.77 41.38 -25.86
C ARG A 334 -11.24 39.99 -26.29
N VAL A 335 -11.57 39.12 -25.33
CA VAL A 335 -12.09 37.77 -25.60
C VAL A 335 -13.46 37.84 -26.28
N ARG A 336 -14.35 38.73 -25.82
CA ARG A 336 -15.66 38.95 -26.45
C ARG A 336 -15.52 39.40 -27.91
N ALA A 337 -14.65 40.38 -28.17
CA ALA A 337 -14.39 40.88 -29.52
C ALA A 337 -13.82 39.77 -30.44
N LYS A 338 -12.82 39.02 -29.96
CA LYS A 338 -12.25 37.89 -30.71
C LYS A 338 -13.28 36.78 -30.96
N TRP A 339 -14.18 36.51 -30.02
CA TRP A 339 -15.22 35.50 -30.18
C TRP A 339 -16.19 35.87 -31.29
N ALA A 340 -16.64 37.13 -31.29
CA ALA A 340 -17.52 37.67 -32.32
C ALA A 340 -16.85 37.68 -33.71
N ASP A 341 -15.57 38.01 -33.79
CA ASP A 341 -14.80 38.09 -35.06
C ASP A 341 -14.46 36.69 -35.62
N ARG A 342 -14.04 35.75 -34.76
CA ARG A 342 -13.39 34.49 -35.21
C ARG A 342 -14.23 33.24 -35.09
N MET A 343 -15.13 33.17 -34.10
CA MET A 343 -15.91 31.95 -33.84
C MET A 343 -17.34 32.10 -34.35
N GLY A 344 -17.99 33.23 -34.05
CA GLY A 344 -19.32 33.57 -34.58
C GLY A 344 -20.45 32.58 -34.25
N MET A 345 -20.20 31.58 -33.41
CA MET A 345 -21.12 30.50 -33.05
C MET A 345 -21.33 30.48 -31.52
N GLY A 346 -22.59 30.44 -31.10
CA GLY A 346 -22.97 30.42 -29.68
C GLY A 346 -22.78 31.77 -28.96
N GLU A 347 -23.65 32.03 -27.97
CA GLU A 347 -23.51 33.21 -27.10
C GLU A 347 -22.40 32.98 -26.07
N LEU A 348 -21.48 33.94 -25.96
CA LEU A 348 -20.43 33.94 -24.94
C LEU A 348 -20.94 34.62 -23.67
N LEU A 349 -21.28 33.83 -22.67
CA LEU A 349 -21.63 34.31 -21.34
C LEU A 349 -20.36 34.72 -20.58
N ILE A 350 -20.32 35.95 -20.09
CA ILE A 350 -19.21 36.45 -19.27
C ILE A 350 -19.62 36.48 -17.80
N LEU A 351 -18.97 35.66 -16.99
CA LEU A 351 -19.15 35.62 -15.54
C LEU A 351 -18.16 36.57 -14.87
N PRO A 352 -18.62 37.62 -14.15
CA PRO A 352 -17.72 38.54 -13.46
C PRO A 352 -17.00 37.83 -12.30
N SER A 353 -15.68 38.02 -12.18
CA SER A 353 -14.88 37.50 -11.06
C SER A 353 -14.16 38.63 -10.32
N PRO A 354 -14.82 39.32 -9.36
CA PRO A 354 -14.23 40.46 -8.66
C PRO A 354 -12.99 40.08 -7.84
N TYR A 355 -12.92 38.84 -7.36
CA TYR A 355 -11.80 38.31 -6.57
C TYR A 355 -10.76 37.54 -7.39
N ARG A 356 -10.85 37.59 -8.74
CA ARG A 356 -9.90 36.92 -9.65
C ARG A 356 -9.83 35.40 -9.49
N LEU A 357 -10.93 34.79 -9.04
CA LEU A 357 -11.08 33.34 -8.88
C LEU A 357 -11.83 32.76 -10.08
N VAL A 358 -11.32 31.69 -10.69
CA VAL A 358 -11.99 31.02 -11.82
C VAL A 358 -13.07 30.04 -11.34
N GLY A 359 -12.78 29.31 -10.25
CA GLY A 359 -13.64 28.23 -9.77
C GLY A 359 -14.95 28.72 -9.10
N GLU A 360 -14.89 29.76 -8.27
CA GLU A 360 -16.06 30.23 -7.50
C GLU A 360 -17.19 30.78 -8.37
N PRO A 361 -16.96 31.70 -9.34
CA PRO A 361 -18.03 32.21 -10.19
C PRO A 361 -18.67 31.11 -11.04
N LEU A 362 -17.85 30.16 -11.50
CA LEU A 362 -18.32 29.00 -12.25
C LEU A 362 -19.20 28.11 -11.37
N ARG A 363 -18.77 27.82 -10.14
CA ARG A 363 -19.55 27.05 -9.17
C ARG A 363 -20.89 27.71 -8.86
N GLU A 364 -20.92 29.03 -8.67
CA GLU A 364 -22.16 29.76 -8.41
C GLU A 364 -23.12 29.74 -9.60
N TYR A 365 -22.60 29.91 -10.82
CA TYR A 365 -23.41 29.80 -12.03
C TYR A 365 -24.01 28.39 -12.20
N ILE A 366 -23.21 27.36 -11.95
CA ILE A 366 -23.66 25.96 -11.97
C ILE A 366 -24.77 25.74 -10.94
N ARG A 367 -24.67 26.31 -9.73
CA ARG A 367 -25.76 26.22 -8.72
C ARG A 367 -27.05 26.87 -9.20
N VAL A 368 -26.98 28.00 -9.89
CA VAL A 368 -28.16 28.66 -10.47
C VAL A 368 -28.83 27.76 -11.50
N LEU A 369 -28.05 27.10 -12.36
CA LEU A 369 -28.58 26.13 -13.32
C LEU A 369 -29.20 24.91 -12.64
N GLN A 370 -28.59 24.39 -11.58
CA GLN A 370 -29.16 23.28 -10.78
C GLN A 370 -30.43 23.67 -10.05
N ALA A 371 -30.54 24.93 -9.58
CA ALA A 371 -31.75 25.42 -8.94
C ALA A 371 -32.90 25.59 -9.96
N ALA A 372 -32.57 25.95 -11.20
CA ALA A 372 -33.55 26.08 -12.28
C ALA A 372 -34.01 24.71 -12.83
N ASP A 373 -33.10 23.74 -12.93
CA ASP A 373 -33.37 22.39 -13.40
C ASP A 373 -32.68 21.35 -12.50
N PRO A 374 -33.33 20.97 -11.37
CA PRO A 374 -32.74 20.06 -10.38
C PRO A 374 -32.43 18.67 -10.91
N ASP A 375 -33.09 18.27 -12.00
CA ASP A 375 -32.92 16.95 -12.59
C ASP A 375 -31.88 16.90 -13.71
N ALA A 376 -31.41 18.05 -14.21
CA ALA A 376 -30.39 18.09 -15.25
C ALA A 376 -28.99 17.72 -14.74
N PHE A 377 -28.21 17.10 -15.63
CA PHE A 377 -26.77 17.05 -15.52
C PHE A 377 -26.15 18.31 -16.10
N ILE A 378 -25.06 18.77 -15.51
CA ILE A 378 -24.26 19.86 -16.05
C ILE A 378 -22.98 19.28 -16.60
N HIS A 379 -22.75 19.45 -17.90
CA HIS A 379 -21.56 18.96 -18.59
C HIS A 379 -20.62 20.13 -18.87
N LEU A 380 -19.52 20.21 -18.12
CA LEU A 380 -18.50 21.23 -18.32
C LEU A 380 -17.37 20.69 -19.21
N ILE A 381 -17.17 21.31 -20.36
CA ILE A 381 -16.09 21.01 -21.29
C ILE A 381 -14.94 22.00 -21.04
N VAL A 382 -13.75 21.47 -20.75
CA VAL A 382 -12.54 22.26 -20.47
C VAL A 382 -11.39 21.84 -21.41
N GLY A 383 -10.60 22.81 -21.86
CA GLY A 383 -9.38 22.52 -22.64
C GLY A 383 -8.21 22.15 -21.74
N GLN A 384 -7.50 21.07 -22.08
CA GLN A 384 -6.27 20.67 -21.39
C GLN A 384 -5.08 20.79 -22.32
N LEU A 385 -4.05 21.54 -21.93
CA LEU A 385 -2.77 21.48 -22.61
C LEU A 385 -2.09 20.15 -22.27
N SER A 386 -1.80 19.33 -23.27
CA SER A 386 -1.11 18.05 -23.12
C SER A 386 0.23 18.13 -23.84
N LEU A 387 1.31 18.09 -23.06
CA LEU A 387 2.69 18.05 -23.56
C LEU A 387 3.25 16.62 -23.47
N PRO A 388 4.21 16.26 -24.34
CA PRO A 388 4.83 14.94 -24.32
C PRO A 388 5.78 14.74 -23.13
N ASP A 389 6.41 15.81 -22.64
CA ASP A 389 7.34 15.74 -21.50
C ASP A 389 6.68 16.10 -20.16
N TYR A 390 6.96 15.29 -19.13
CA TYR A 390 6.44 15.51 -17.78
C TYR A 390 7.05 16.74 -17.10
N GLY A 391 8.31 17.08 -17.43
CA GLY A 391 8.98 18.27 -16.92
C GLY A 391 8.34 19.54 -17.45
N GLU A 392 8.11 19.61 -18.76
CA GLU A 392 7.38 20.70 -19.40
C GLU A 392 5.94 20.82 -18.87
N GLN A 393 5.24 19.70 -18.68
CA GLN A 393 3.87 19.71 -18.13
C GLN A 393 3.79 20.32 -16.72
N LEU A 394 4.84 20.20 -15.89
CA LEU A 394 4.89 20.82 -14.56
C LEU A 394 5.04 22.34 -14.61
N LEU A 395 5.65 22.88 -15.67
CA LEU A 395 5.84 24.32 -15.86
C LEU A 395 4.55 25.02 -16.31
N HIS A 396 3.55 24.28 -16.76
CA HIS A 396 2.26 24.82 -17.18
C HIS A 396 1.20 24.68 -16.07
N GLN A 397 0.41 25.74 -15.90
CA GLN A 397 -0.66 25.78 -14.93
C GLN A 397 -1.78 24.80 -15.32
N ASN A 398 -1.90 23.69 -14.59
CA ASN A 398 -2.97 22.70 -14.75
C ASN A 398 -4.30 23.22 -14.17
N THR A 399 -4.89 24.23 -14.80
CA THR A 399 -6.18 24.82 -14.41
C THR A 399 -7.30 23.77 -14.30
N ASN A 400 -7.22 22.67 -15.06
CA ASN A 400 -8.19 21.57 -15.00
C ASN A 400 -8.16 20.82 -13.66
N LEU A 401 -7.00 20.64 -13.05
CA LEU A 401 -6.91 20.01 -11.72
C LEU A 401 -7.65 20.86 -10.67
N LEU A 402 -7.53 22.19 -10.77
CA LEU A 402 -8.24 23.11 -9.89
C LEU A 402 -9.75 23.05 -10.12
N ILE A 403 -10.20 23.05 -11.38
CA ILE A 403 -11.62 22.95 -11.73
C ILE A 403 -12.22 21.64 -11.23
N ASP A 404 -11.55 20.52 -11.46
CA ASP A 404 -11.97 19.22 -10.96
C ASP A 404 -12.08 19.24 -9.44
N LEU A 405 -11.09 19.81 -8.72
CA LEU A 405 -11.13 19.93 -7.26
C LEU A 405 -12.29 20.81 -6.75
N VAL A 406 -12.58 21.91 -7.42
CA VAL A 406 -13.63 22.87 -7.01
C VAL A 406 -15.03 22.33 -7.29
N LEU A 407 -15.21 21.51 -8.32
CA LEU A 407 -16.52 20.99 -8.74
C LEU A 407 -16.79 19.56 -8.24
N ARG A 408 -15.80 18.87 -7.66
CA ARG A 408 -15.90 17.45 -7.24
C ARG A 408 -17.01 17.17 -6.24
N ASP A 409 -17.38 18.15 -5.43
CA ASP A 409 -18.41 18.02 -4.40
C ASP A 409 -19.83 18.38 -4.90
N MET A 410 -19.96 18.79 -6.17
CA MET A 410 -21.24 19.13 -6.77
C MET A 410 -21.91 17.89 -7.35
N ASP A 411 -23.18 17.68 -6.99
CA ASP A 411 -23.97 16.59 -7.53
C ASP A 411 -24.30 16.82 -9.02
N ARG A 412 -24.40 15.75 -9.81
CA ARG A 412 -24.74 15.79 -11.25
C ARG A 412 -23.89 16.73 -12.13
N VAL A 413 -22.67 17.07 -11.73
CA VAL A 413 -21.71 17.82 -12.55
C VAL A 413 -20.66 16.87 -13.13
N ALA A 414 -20.53 16.85 -14.45
CA ALA A 414 -19.53 16.07 -15.17
C ALA A 414 -18.55 17.01 -15.87
N VAL A 415 -17.26 16.88 -15.61
CA VAL A 415 -16.20 17.65 -16.28
C VAL A 415 -15.52 16.77 -17.33
N THR A 416 -15.38 17.28 -18.54
CA THR A 416 -14.66 16.62 -19.64
C THR A 416 -13.48 17.46 -20.07
N SER A 417 -12.27 16.91 -19.90
CA SER A 417 -11.03 17.52 -20.37
C SER A 417 -10.75 17.10 -21.81
N VAL A 418 -10.69 18.06 -22.72
CA VAL A 418 -10.32 17.84 -24.13
C VAL A 418 -8.85 18.18 -24.32
N PRO A 419 -7.98 17.21 -24.61
CA PRO A 419 -6.55 17.45 -24.74
C PRO A 419 -6.22 18.22 -26.03
N TYR A 420 -5.32 19.19 -25.91
CA TYR A 420 -4.69 19.92 -27.00
C TYR A 420 -3.19 19.62 -26.99
N GLN A 421 -2.73 18.88 -27.99
CA GLN A 421 -1.32 18.53 -28.19
C GLN A 421 -0.67 19.59 -29.09
N ILE A 422 0.34 20.29 -28.57
CA ILE A 422 0.97 21.42 -29.25
C ILE A 422 1.70 20.99 -30.53
N ASP A 423 2.34 19.82 -30.51
CA ASP A 423 3.17 19.31 -31.62
C ASP A 423 2.36 18.95 -32.89
N GLN A 424 1.03 18.88 -32.77
CA GLN A 424 0.14 18.65 -33.91
C GLN A 424 -0.41 19.94 -34.53
N ARG A 425 0.04 21.13 -34.10
CA ARG A 425 -0.51 22.39 -34.62
C ARG A 425 -0.34 22.54 -36.14
N GLU A 426 0.82 22.17 -36.69
CA GLU A 426 1.06 22.21 -38.14
C GLU A 426 0.17 21.20 -38.89
N GLN A 427 0.15 19.95 -38.44
CA GLN A 427 -0.69 18.89 -39.02
C GLN A 427 -2.20 19.20 -38.91
N TYR A 428 -2.61 19.85 -37.82
CA TYR A 428 -4.01 20.24 -37.60
C TYR A 428 -4.38 21.47 -38.44
N ALA A 429 -3.47 22.44 -38.61
CA ALA A 429 -3.70 23.57 -39.50
C ALA A 429 -3.88 23.11 -40.96
N GLU A 430 -3.07 22.14 -41.42
CA GLU A 430 -3.22 21.51 -42.73
C GLU A 430 -4.56 20.77 -42.89
N ARG A 431 -4.98 19.97 -41.88
CA ARG A 431 -6.29 19.31 -41.90
C ARG A 431 -7.46 20.29 -41.88
N LEU A 432 -7.39 21.33 -41.07
CA LEU A 432 -8.44 22.34 -40.97
C LEU A 432 -8.58 23.13 -42.28
N ALA A 433 -7.46 23.48 -42.93
CA ALA A 433 -7.49 24.07 -44.26
C ALA A 433 -8.19 23.14 -45.26
N THR A 434 -7.87 21.85 -45.21
CA THR A 434 -8.49 20.83 -46.08
C THR A 434 -10.00 20.66 -45.81
N GLU A 435 -10.43 20.69 -44.54
CA GLU A 435 -11.84 20.57 -44.15
C GLU A 435 -12.67 21.82 -44.49
N LEU A 436 -12.07 23.02 -44.35
CA LEU A 436 -12.71 24.28 -44.73
C LEU A 436 -12.83 24.39 -46.26
N ASP A 437 -11.80 24.01 -47.00
CA ASP A 437 -11.83 23.97 -48.48
C ASP A 437 -12.89 22.98 -48.97
N ALA A 438 -13.02 21.81 -48.33
CA ALA A 438 -14.04 20.82 -48.67
C ALA A 438 -15.47 21.32 -48.41
N LYS A 439 -15.69 22.12 -47.36
CA LYS A 439 -16.99 22.75 -47.07
C LYS A 439 -17.33 23.88 -48.04
N MET A 440 -16.35 24.70 -48.44
CA MET A 440 -16.55 25.78 -49.43
C MET A 440 -16.81 25.27 -50.85
N LEU A 441 -16.42 24.02 -51.15
CA LEU A 441 -16.73 23.35 -52.43
C LEU A 441 -18.07 22.60 -52.43
N SER A 442 -18.70 22.41 -51.26
CA SER A 442 -19.99 21.71 -51.11
C SER A 442 -21.20 22.63 -50.96
N ASP A 443 -20.97 23.92 -50.70
CA ASP A 443 -21.96 25.02 -50.78
C ASP A 443 -21.85 25.71 -52.15
#